data_AF-A0A0C9XSL0-F1
#
_entry.id   AF-A0A0C9XSL0-F1
#
_cell.length_a   1.000
_cell.length_b   1.000
_cell.length_c   1.000
_cell.angle_alpha   90.00
_cell.angle_beta   90.00
_cell.angle_gamma   90.00
#
_symmetry.space_group_name_H-M   'P 1'
#
loop_
_entity.id
_entity.type
_entity.pdbx_description
1 polymer ?
#
loop_
_entity_poly.entity_id
_entity_poly.type
_entity_poly.pdbx_seq_one_letter_code
_entity_poly.pdbx_strand_id
1 'polypeptide(L)' 'LKKYYYAVADLKCIVSGFTYNDIQGAVITLENADLWDCYAKSHKDAKPFWNSGFSHFQSVELLLPSSAQGCFV' A
#
# COMPACT_ATOMS: atom_id res chain seq x y z
N LEU A 1 -12.48 -1.26 -1.36
CA LEU A 1 -11.56 -1.07 -2.52
C LEU A 1 -10.73 0.20 -2.39
N LYS A 2 -11.33 1.40 -2.38
CA LYS A 2 -10.60 2.68 -2.21
C LYS A 2 -9.67 2.74 -0.98
N LYS A 3 -10.12 2.28 0.19
CA LYS A 3 -9.26 2.23 1.41
C LYS A 3 -8.03 1.32 1.30
N TYR A 4 -8.16 0.22 0.56
CA TYR A 4 -7.08 -0.72 0.31
C TYR A 4 -6.05 -0.15 -0.67
N TYR A 5 -6.51 0.62 -1.66
CA TYR A 5 -5.63 1.37 -2.52
C TYR A 5 -4.74 2.32 -1.71
N TYR A 6 -5.31 3.12 -0.80
CA TYR A 6 -4.50 4.03 0.02
C TYR A 6 -3.55 3.30 0.96
N ALA A 7 -3.97 2.17 1.54
CA ALA A 7 -3.08 1.34 2.36
C ALA A 7 -1.89 0.81 1.55
N VAL A 8 -2.11 0.33 0.33
CA VAL A 8 -1.02 -0.14 -0.55
C VAL A 8 -0.16 1.02 -1.07
N ALA A 9 -0.76 2.18 -1.37
CA ALA A 9 -0.02 3.37 -1.76
C ALA A 9 0.91 3.85 -0.65
N ASP A 10 0.45 3.80 0.61
CA ASP A 10 1.27 4.11 1.78
C ASP A 10 2.42 3.11 1.95
N LEU A 11 2.14 1.80 1.81
CA LEU A 11 3.17 0.74 1.82
C LEU A 11 4.19 0.87 0.68
N LYS A 12 3.80 1.41 -0.47
CA LYS A 12 4.71 1.69 -1.59
C LYS A 12 5.53 2.96 -1.39
N CYS A 13 5.17 3.81 -0.42
CA CYS A 13 5.91 5.03 -0.13
C CYS A 13 7.24 4.71 0.56
N ILE A 14 8.30 5.43 0.18
CA ILE A 14 9.66 5.28 0.78
C ILE A 14 9.60 5.49 2.30
N VAL A 15 8.70 6.34 2.79
CA VAL A 15 8.51 6.66 4.22
C VAL A 15 8.02 5.45 5.02
N SER A 16 7.35 4.48 4.39
CA SER A 16 6.85 3.29 5.08
C SER A 16 7.98 2.37 5.56
N GLY A 17 9.16 2.42 4.93
CA GLY A 17 10.29 1.56 5.24
C GLY A 17 10.10 0.09 4.83
N PHE A 18 9.03 -0.25 4.11
CA PHE A 18 8.77 -1.60 3.63
C PHE A 18 9.05 -1.74 2.13
N THR A 19 9.52 -2.90 1.72
CA THR A 19 9.53 -3.27 0.30
C THR A 19 8.17 -3.86 -0.05
N TYR A 20 7.44 -3.22 -0.96
CA TYR A 20 6.14 -3.70 -1.41
C TYR A 20 6.21 -4.23 -2.84
N ASN A 21 5.60 -5.39 -3.08
CA ASN A 21 5.45 -6.01 -4.39
C ASN A 21 3.95 -6.26 -4.67
N ASP A 22 3.47 -5.95 -5.87
CA ASP A 22 2.03 -6.10 -6.19
C ASP A 22 1.52 -7.55 -6.20
N ILE A 23 2.43 -8.52 -6.29
CA ILE A 23 2.14 -9.96 -6.26
C ILE A 23 2.37 -10.52 -4.85
N GLN A 24 3.50 -10.19 -4.22
CA GLN A 24 3.91 -10.75 -2.93
C GLN A 24 3.48 -9.91 -1.73
N GLY A 25 3.00 -8.68 -1.92
CA GLY A 25 2.63 -7.77 -0.83
C GLY A 25 3.83 -7.08 -0.19
N ALA A 26 3.65 -6.62 1.05
CA ALA A 26 4.75 -6.12 1.85
C ALA A 26 5.64 -7.31 2.25
N VAL A 27 6.91 -7.25 1.84
CA VAL A 27 7.93 -8.24 2.17
C VAL A 27 8.43 -7.95 3.58
N ILE A 28 7.92 -8.72 4.54
CA ILE A 28 8.31 -8.61 5.96
C ILE A 28 9.26 -9.76 6.28
N THR A 29 10.52 -9.42 6.51
CA THR A 29 11.56 -10.32 7.02
C THR A 29 11.55 -10.33 8.55
N LEU A 30 12.35 -11.21 9.15
CA LEU A 30 12.39 -11.33 10.61
C LEU A 30 12.88 -10.04 11.29
N GLU A 31 13.74 -9.28 10.62
CA GLU A 31 14.33 -8.02 11.13
C GLU A 31 13.33 -6.85 11.22
N ASN A 32 12.25 -6.88 10.42
CA ASN A 32 11.27 -5.80 10.34
C ASN A 32 9.86 -6.25 10.76
N ALA A 33 9.74 -7.42 11.38
CA ALA A 33 8.50 -7.93 11.95
C ALA A 33 7.93 -7.03 13.05
N ASP A 34 8.79 -6.49 13.94
CA ASP A 34 8.38 -5.55 14.98
C ASP A 34 7.89 -4.21 14.40
N LEU A 35 8.55 -3.74 13.34
CA LEU A 35 8.15 -2.55 12.58
C LEU A 35 6.77 -2.76 11.96
N TRP A 36 6.52 -3.94 11.37
CA TRP A 36 5.24 -4.30 10.79
C TRP A 36 4.12 -4.34 11.84
N ASP A 37 4.36 -4.92 13.01
CA ASP A 37 3.35 -4.97 14.08
C ASP A 37 2.97 -3.56 14.55
N CYS A 38 3.95 -2.67 14.72
CA CYS A 38 3.71 -1.26 15.06
C CYS A 38 2.95 -0.53 13.93
N TYR A 39 3.35 -0.75 12.67
CA TYR A 39 2.70 -0.14 11.52
C TYR A 39 1.25 -0.61 11.37
N ALA A 40 0.98 -1.92 11.50
CA ALA A 40 -0.34 -2.52 11.35
C ALA A 40 -1.31 -2.12 12.48
N LYS A 41 -0.81 -1.75 13.66
CA LYS A 41 -1.63 -1.17 14.75
C LYS A 41 -2.22 0.18 14.34
N SER A 42 -1.44 1.02 13.67
CA SER A 42 -1.85 2.35 13.18
C SER A 42 -2.58 2.28 11.84
N HIS A 43 -2.22 1.33 10.98
CA HIS A 43 -2.74 1.15 9.62
C HIS A 43 -3.52 -0.17 9.51
N LYS A 44 -4.69 -0.23 10.14
CA LYS A 44 -5.52 -1.45 10.21
C LYS A 44 -5.88 -2.04 8.84
N ASP A 45 -6.02 -1.19 7.82
CA ASP A 45 -6.33 -1.61 6.45
C ASP A 45 -5.12 -2.19 5.70
N ALA A 46 -3.89 -2.03 6.22
CA ALA A 46 -2.67 -2.56 5.63
C ALA A 46 -2.36 -4.01 6.06
N LYS A 47 -2.92 -4.45 7.19
CA LYS A 47 -2.77 -5.80 7.75
C LYS A 47 -2.96 -6.96 6.75
N PRO A 48 -3.97 -6.95 5.85
CA PRO A 48 -4.14 -8.04 4.88
C PRO A 48 -3.03 -8.13 3.82
N PHE A 49 -2.17 -7.11 3.67
CA PHE A 49 -1.10 -7.11 2.67
C PHE A 49 0.25 -7.62 3.18
N TRP A 50 0.24 -8.27 4.35
CA TRP A 50 1.39 -9.03 4.83
C TRP A 50 1.60 -10.26 3.96
N ASN A 51 2.67 -10.30 3.17
CA ASN A 51 2.96 -11.39 2.24
C ASN A 51 1.79 -11.69 1.26
N SER A 52 0.93 -10.70 1.01
CA SER A 52 -0.19 -10.80 0.09
C SER A 52 -0.28 -9.54 -0.76
N GLY A 53 -0.09 -9.71 -2.07
CA GLY A 53 -0.15 -8.61 -3.03
C GLY A 53 -1.56 -8.06 -3.25
N PHE A 54 -1.62 -6.90 -3.89
CA PHE A 54 -2.87 -6.30 -4.32
C PHE A 54 -2.85 -6.13 -5.85
N SER A 55 -3.18 -7.21 -6.55
CA SER A 55 -3.20 -7.29 -8.03
C SER A 55 -4.11 -6.24 -8.70
N HIS A 56 -5.11 -5.73 -7.96
CA HIS A 56 -6.04 -4.72 -8.45
C HIS A 56 -5.57 -3.28 -8.22
N PHE A 57 -4.35 -3.04 -7.71
CA PHE A 57 -3.85 -1.71 -7.40
C PHE A 57 -3.99 -0.74 -8.60
N GLN A 58 -3.46 -1.13 -9.76
CA GLN A 58 -3.49 -0.32 -10.98
C GLN A 58 -4.91 -0.14 -11.54
N SER A 59 -5.77 -1.16 -11.42
CA SER A 59 -7.17 -1.04 -11.83
C SER A 59 -7.93 -0.03 -10.95
N VAL A 60 -7.67 -0.02 -9.64
CA VAL A 60 -8.30 0.94 -8.72
C VAL A 60 -7.73 2.34 -8.92
N GLU A 61 -6.43 2.48 -9.21
CA GLU A 61 -5.80 3.76 -9.52
C GLU A 61 -6.48 4.47 -10.71
N LEU A 62 -6.73 3.73 -11.79
CA LEU A 62 -7.42 4.24 -12.98
C LEU A 62 -8.89 4.63 -12.74
N LEU A 63 -9.53 4.02 -11.75
CA LEU A 63 -10.92 4.27 -11.38
C LEU A 63 -11.07 5.39 -10.34
N LEU A 64 -9.99 5.72 -9.63
CA LEU A 64 -9.99 6.88 -8.77
C LEU A 64 -10.01 8.11 -9.67
N PRO A 65 -10.83 9.13 -9.35
CA PRO A 65 -10.74 10.39 -10.05
C PRO A 65 -9.31 10.85 -9.88
N SER A 66 -8.52 10.75 -10.96
CA SER A 66 -7.12 11.09 -10.88
C SER A 66 -7.10 12.50 -10.32
N SER A 67 -6.29 12.75 -9.31
CA SER A 67 -5.71 14.07 -9.17
C SER A 67 -4.74 14.29 -10.34
N ALA A 68 -5.18 14.08 -11.59
CA ALA A 68 -4.81 14.95 -12.68
C ALA A 68 -5.32 16.30 -12.22
N GLN A 69 -4.46 16.98 -11.47
CA GLN A 69 -4.46 18.42 -11.35
C GLN A 69 -4.83 18.93 -12.74
N GLY A 70 -6.06 19.42 -12.88
CA GLY A 70 -6.52 20.02 -14.11
C GLY A 70 -5.57 21.17 -14.39
N CYS A 71 -4.57 20.92 -15.23
CA CYS A 71 -3.89 21.98 -15.96
C CYS A 71 -4.93 22.43 -16.98
N PHE A 72 -5.87 23.27 -16.52
CA PHE A 72 -6.64 24.12 -17.40
C PHE A 72 -5.62 25.03 -18.09
N VAL A 73 -5.38 24.76 -19.38
CA VAL A 73 -4.78 25.72 -20.31
C VAL A 73 -5.84 26.68 -20.82
#